data_AF-A0A661HIB4-F1
#
_entry.id   AF-A0A661HIB4-F1
#
_cell.length_a   1.000
_cell.length_b   1.000
_cell.length_c   1.000
_cell.angle_alpha   90.00
_cell.angle_beta   90.00
_cell.angle_gamma   90.00
#
_symmetry.space_group_name_H-M   'P 1'
#
loop_
_entity.id
_entity.type
_entity.pdbx_description
1 polymer ?
#
loop_
_entity_poly.entity_id
_entity_poly.type
_entity_poly.pdbx_seq_one_letter_code
_entity_poly.pdbx_strand_id
1 'polypeptide(L)'
;MNVKIGILGFGLTLFLLACAAKTYQKENTAFIVLKTPTFKYADMGFIYENKEDMKIEIYSTGQVLMSLIITEDSVCMSALECMSKEQFNQSVLSQHYPKDIMAHIFRGKSILEGEG
;
A
#
# COMPACT_ATOMS: atom_id res chain seq x y z
N MET A 1 13.68 46.65 -11.86
CA MET A 1 14.24 45.57 -11.01
C MET A 1 13.21 44.91 -10.08
N ASN A 2 11.92 45.27 -10.14
CA ASN A 2 10.89 44.78 -9.20
C ASN A 2 10.04 43.61 -9.74
N VAL A 3 10.06 43.38 -11.05
CA VAL A 3 9.30 42.30 -11.70
C VAL A 3 9.97 40.94 -11.52
N LYS A 4 11.32 40.88 -11.54
CA LYS A 4 12.07 39.62 -11.33
C LYS A 4 11.90 39.07 -9.91
N ILE A 5 11.77 39.95 -8.91
CA ILE A 5 11.50 39.58 -7.51
C ILE A 5 10.08 39.05 -7.35
N GLY A 6 9.09 39.64 -8.03
CA GLY A 6 7.71 39.16 -8.04
C GLY A 6 7.54 37.79 -8.71
N ILE A 7 8.26 37.53 -9.81
CA ILE A 7 8.23 36.22 -10.50
C ILE A 7 8.92 35.14 -9.65
N LEU A 8 10.03 35.47 -8.97
CA LEU A 8 10.74 34.54 -8.09
C LEU A 8 9.89 34.17 -6.85
N GLY A 9 9.15 35.14 -6.30
CA GLY A 9 8.23 34.92 -5.17
C GLY A 9 7.00 34.08 -5.54
N PHE A 10 6.44 34.26 -6.74
CA PHE A 10 5.28 33.51 -7.22
C PHE A 10 5.62 32.06 -7.59
N GLY A 11 6.84 31.81 -8.11
CA GLY A 11 7.33 30.45 -8.33
C GLY A 11 7.50 29.68 -7.02
N LEU A 12 8.04 30.33 -5.98
CA LEU A 12 8.31 29.70 -4.69
C LEU A 12 7.04 29.30 -3.92
N THR A 13 5.95 30.06 -4.05
CA THR A 13 4.67 29.71 -3.41
C THR A 13 3.94 28.55 -4.09
N LEU A 14 4.16 28.32 -5.39
CA LEU A 14 3.53 27.20 -6.12
C LEU A 14 4.14 25.84 -5.74
N PHE A 15 5.43 25.80 -5.38
CA PHE A 15 6.12 24.56 -4.99
C PHE A 15 5.68 24.01 -3.63
N LEU A 16 5.13 24.83 -2.74
CA LEU A 16 4.72 24.41 -1.39
C LEU A 16 3.36 23.69 -1.34
N LEU A 17 2.59 23.70 -2.44
CA LEU A 17 1.27 23.04 -2.50
C LEU A 17 1.32 21.59 -3.00
N ALA A 18 2.49 21.10 -3.44
CA ALA A 18 2.59 19.82 -4.16
C ALA A 18 2.70 18.58 -3.25
N CYS A 19 2.75 18.72 -1.92
CA CYS A 19 2.84 17.59 -1.00
C CYS A 19 1.51 17.34 -0.29
N ALA A 20 0.51 16.85 -1.02
CA ALA A 20 -0.74 16.36 -0.43
C ALA A 20 -0.54 14.92 0.08
N ALA A 21 -0.65 14.71 1.39
CA ALA A 21 -0.63 13.37 1.97
C ALA A 21 -1.90 12.60 1.57
N LYS A 22 -1.76 11.31 1.23
CA LYS A 22 -2.90 10.44 0.98
C LYS A 22 -3.77 10.34 2.24
N THR A 23 -5.08 10.50 2.06
CA THR A 23 -6.06 10.34 3.13
C THR A 23 -6.73 8.98 3.01
N TYR A 24 -6.79 8.27 4.13
CA TYR A 24 -7.53 7.00 4.24
C TYR A 24 -8.86 7.27 4.94
N GLN A 25 -9.92 6.61 4.45
CA GLN A 25 -11.28 6.83 4.96
C GLN A 25 -11.63 5.85 6.09
N LYS A 26 -11.01 4.67 6.06
CA LYS A 26 -11.24 3.61 7.03
C LYS A 26 -9.91 3.12 7.57
N GLU A 27 -9.89 2.86 8.87
CA GLU A 27 -8.78 2.24 9.58
C GLU A 27 -9.33 1.07 10.40
N ASN A 28 -8.72 -0.10 10.31
CA ASN A 28 -9.04 -1.25 11.15
C ASN A 28 -7.77 -1.86 11.71
N THR A 29 -7.84 -2.34 12.94
CA THR A 29 -6.79 -3.16 13.53
C THR A 29 -7.07 -4.64 13.27
N ALA A 30 -6.02 -5.41 13.00
CA ALA A 30 -6.13 -6.85 12.80
C ALA A 30 -4.88 -7.56 13.30
N PHE A 31 -5.05 -8.79 13.77
CA PHE A 31 -3.93 -9.71 13.91
C PHE A 31 -3.64 -10.32 12.54
N ILE A 32 -2.48 -10.00 11.96
CA ILE A 32 -2.15 -10.32 10.57
C ILE A 32 -1.11 -11.43 10.54
N VAL A 33 -1.44 -12.53 9.87
CA VAL A 33 -0.52 -13.64 9.62
C VAL A 33 -0.23 -13.72 8.13
N LEU A 34 1.01 -13.43 7.77
CA LEU A 34 1.52 -13.61 6.41
C LEU A 34 2.63 -14.64 6.45
N LYS A 35 2.42 -15.78 5.79
CA LYS A 35 3.42 -16.84 5.68
C LYS A 35 3.73 -17.05 4.20
N THR A 36 4.81 -16.44 3.74
CA THR A 36 5.27 -16.56 2.36
C THR A 36 6.64 -17.26 2.30
N PRO A 37 7.11 -17.68 1.13
CA PRO A 37 8.48 -18.15 0.96
C PRO A 37 9.52 -17.07 1.28
N THR A 38 9.21 -15.80 1.01
CA THR A 38 10.14 -14.67 1.14
C THR A 38 10.12 -14.01 2.52
N PHE A 39 8.98 -13.99 3.21
CA PHE A 39 8.84 -13.38 4.55
C PHE A 39 7.74 -14.06 5.38
N LYS A 40 7.83 -13.91 6.71
CA LYS A 40 6.88 -14.50 7.64
C LYS A 40 6.59 -13.53 8.78
N TYR A 41 5.33 -13.17 8.95
CA TYR A 41 4.84 -12.27 9.99
C TYR A 41 3.60 -12.87 10.68
N ALA A 42 3.47 -12.60 11.97
CA ALA A 42 2.32 -12.96 12.79
C ALA A 42 2.23 -11.96 13.95
N ASP A 43 1.73 -10.76 13.67
CA ASP A 43 1.71 -9.65 14.62
C ASP A 43 0.48 -8.76 14.40
N MET A 44 0.25 -7.82 15.31
CA MET A 44 -0.80 -6.81 15.18
C MET A 44 -0.43 -5.77 14.11
N GLY A 45 -1.43 -5.35 13.35
CA GLY A 45 -1.27 -4.34 12.33
C GLY A 45 -2.51 -3.50 12.09
N PHE A 46 -2.34 -2.50 11.23
CA PHE A 46 -3.39 -1.59 10.80
C PHE A 46 -3.64 -1.75 9.30
N ILE A 47 -4.91 -1.74 8.92
CA ILE A 47 -5.38 -1.76 7.54
C ILE A 47 -6.07 -0.43 7.29
N TYR A 48 -5.44 0.41 6.48
CA TYR A 48 -5.96 1.68 6.02
C TYR A 48 -6.56 1.50 4.64
N GLU A 49 -7.78 1.98 4.43
CA GLU A 49 -8.50 1.80 3.16
C GLU A 49 -9.13 3.10 2.69
N ASN A 50 -9.06 3.34 1.39
CA ASN A 50 -9.93 4.26 0.67
C ASN A 50 -10.42 3.57 -0.63
N LYS A 51 -11.02 4.36 -1.54
CA LYS A 51 -11.57 3.84 -2.80
C LYS A 51 -10.49 3.38 -3.79
N GLU A 52 -9.31 3.98 -3.76
CA GLU A 52 -8.24 3.81 -4.75
C GLU A 52 -7.21 2.77 -4.29
N ASP A 53 -6.83 2.83 -3.02
CA ASP A 53 -5.76 2.00 -2.47
C ASP A 53 -6.03 1.58 -1.02
N MET A 54 -5.18 0.66 -0.58
CA MET A 54 -5.17 0.14 0.78
C MET A 54 -3.73 -0.01 1.24
N LYS A 55 -3.45 0.44 2.46
CA LYS A 55 -2.14 0.32 3.11
C LYS A 55 -2.27 -0.59 4.32
N ILE A 56 -1.37 -1.55 4.43
CA ILE A 56 -1.28 -2.49 5.53
C ILE A 56 0.06 -2.27 6.22
N GLU A 57 0.03 -2.03 7.52
CA GLU A 57 1.25 -1.89 8.32
C GLU A 57 1.23 -2.90 9.46
N ILE A 58 2.26 -3.74 9.51
CA ILE A 58 2.50 -4.65 10.63
C ILE A 58 3.55 -4.00 11.53
N TYR A 59 3.24 -3.91 12.82
CA TYR A 59 4.09 -3.26 13.80
C TYR A 59 4.78 -4.29 14.68
N SER A 60 6.01 -3.99 15.08
CA SER A 60 6.68 -4.74 16.13
C SER A 60 7.45 -3.77 17.02
N THR A 61 7.32 -3.91 18.33
CA THR A 61 7.96 -3.02 19.33
C THR A 61 7.67 -1.52 19.10
N GLY A 62 6.48 -1.19 18.59
CA GLY A 62 6.05 0.19 18.32
C GLY A 62 6.59 0.82 17.03
N GLN A 63 7.31 0.06 16.21
CA GLN A 63 7.82 0.52 14.91
C GLN A 63 7.15 -0.25 13.76
N VAL A 64 7.02 0.39 12.60
CA VAL A 64 6.54 -0.29 11.38
C VAL A 64 7.61 -1.28 10.95
N LEU A 65 7.27 -2.58 11.02
CA LEU A 65 8.16 -3.66 10.61
C LEU A 65 7.99 -3.99 9.12
N MET A 66 6.77 -3.88 8.61
CA MET A 66 6.42 -4.12 7.21
C MET A 66 5.29 -3.19 6.80
N SER A 67 5.37 -2.66 5.58
CA SER A 67 4.30 -1.88 4.95
C SER A 67 3.97 -2.49 3.59
N LEU A 68 2.68 -2.62 3.29
CA LEU A 68 2.19 -3.11 2.01
C LEU A 68 1.16 -2.14 1.47
N ILE A 69 1.38 -1.58 0.28
CA ILE A 69 0.39 -0.74 -0.40
C ILE A 69 -0.15 -1.54 -1.58
N ILE A 70 -1.46 -1.72 -1.62
CA ILE A 70 -2.16 -2.43 -2.70
C ILE A 70 -3.02 -1.41 -3.45
N THR A 71 -2.75 -1.27 -4.75
CA THR A 71 -3.49 -0.40 -5.67
C THR A 71 -4.31 -1.24 -6.65
N GLU A 72 -4.92 -0.60 -7.65
CA GLU A 72 -5.60 -1.30 -8.75
C GLU A 72 -4.66 -2.21 -9.55
N ASP A 73 -3.40 -1.80 -9.76
CA ASP A 73 -2.49 -2.52 -10.66
C ASP A 73 -1.29 -3.16 -9.95
N SER A 74 -0.94 -2.69 -8.76
CA SER A 74 0.33 -3.02 -8.12
C SER A 74 0.22 -3.35 -6.64
N VAL A 75 1.25 -4.06 -6.18
CA VAL A 75 1.53 -4.30 -4.77
C VAL A 75 2.94 -3.78 -4.48
N CYS A 76 3.05 -2.88 -3.50
CA CYS A 76 4.31 -2.26 -3.12
C CYS A 76 4.66 -2.65 -1.68
N MET A 77 5.88 -3.14 -1.48
CA MET A 77 6.43 -3.47 -0.14
C MET A 77 7.21 -2.29 0.46
N SER A 78 7.54 -1.30 -0.36
CA SER A 78 8.10 -0.02 0.04
C SER A 78 7.81 1.04 -1.03
N ALA A 79 8.23 2.29 -0.80
CA ALA A 79 8.08 3.36 -1.80
C ALA A 79 8.89 3.12 -3.09
N LEU A 80 9.93 2.28 -3.04
CA LEU A 80 10.82 1.99 -4.17
C LEU A 80 10.63 0.58 -4.75
N GLU A 81 9.85 -0.27 -4.08
CA GLU A 81 9.67 -1.67 -4.44
C GLU A 81 8.19 -1.96 -4.68
N CYS A 82 7.80 -1.82 -5.95
CA CYS A 82 6.46 -2.09 -6.46
C CYS A 82 6.51 -3.11 -7.58
N MET A 83 5.57 -4.05 -7.56
CA MET A 83 5.39 -5.09 -8.57
C MET A 83 3.96 -5.04 -9.11
N SER A 84 3.72 -5.54 -10.33
CA SER A 84 2.35 -5.86 -10.73
C SER A 84 1.78 -6.93 -9.79
N LYS A 85 0.46 -7.00 -9.67
CA LYS A 85 -0.19 -8.03 -8.83
C LYS A 85 0.21 -9.45 -9.21
N GLU A 86 0.32 -9.75 -10.51
CA GLU A 86 0.75 -11.06 -11.01
C GLU A 86 2.21 -11.36 -10.67
N GLN A 87 3.09 -10.38 -10.84
CA GLN A 87 4.52 -10.50 -10.48
C GLN A 87 4.70 -10.70 -8.98
N PHE A 88 3.93 -9.97 -8.17
CA PHE A 88 3.91 -10.15 -6.72
C PHE A 88 3.46 -11.57 -6.37
N ASN A 89 2.36 -12.05 -6.96
CA ASN A 89 1.87 -13.41 -6.72
C ASN A 89 2.92 -14.46 -7.10
N GLN A 90 3.58 -14.32 -8.25
CA GLN A 90 4.63 -15.25 -8.67
C GLN A 90 5.85 -15.25 -7.74
N SER A 91 6.27 -14.06 -7.27
CA SER A 91 7.53 -13.90 -6.53
C SER A 91 7.37 -14.10 -5.02
N VAL A 92 6.22 -13.72 -4.48
CA VAL A 92 5.94 -13.70 -3.04
C VAL A 92 4.92 -14.76 -2.65
N LEU A 93 3.97 -15.12 -3.51
CA LEU A 93 2.93 -16.12 -3.18
C LEU A 93 3.09 -17.37 -4.07
N SER A 94 2.07 -17.64 -4.90
CA SER A 94 2.08 -18.63 -5.96
C SER A 94 1.52 -17.97 -7.22
N GLN A 95 2.10 -18.28 -8.38
CA GLN A 95 1.60 -17.83 -9.68
C GLN A 95 0.17 -18.30 -9.99
N HIS A 96 -0.32 -19.33 -9.29
CA HIS A 96 -1.67 -19.89 -9.49
C HIS A 96 -2.75 -19.13 -8.74
N TYR A 97 -2.39 -18.19 -7.86
CA TYR A 97 -3.39 -17.41 -7.15
C TYR A 97 -3.99 -16.32 -8.04
N PRO A 98 -5.31 -16.05 -7.88
CA PRO A 98 -5.96 -14.93 -8.57
C PRO A 98 -5.22 -13.63 -8.36
N LYS A 99 -5.16 -12.81 -9.42
CA LYS A 99 -4.49 -11.50 -9.42
C LYS A 99 -4.86 -10.66 -8.20
N ASP A 100 -6.14 -10.60 -7.85
CA ASP A 100 -6.66 -9.74 -6.80
C ASP A 100 -6.69 -10.36 -5.40
N ILE A 101 -6.06 -11.53 -5.20
CA ILE A 101 -6.12 -12.28 -3.93
C ILE A 101 -5.78 -11.41 -2.72
N MET A 102 -4.72 -10.60 -2.78
CA MET A 102 -4.29 -9.75 -1.68
C MET A 102 -5.32 -8.66 -1.36
N ALA A 103 -5.88 -8.04 -2.40
CA ALA A 103 -6.93 -7.04 -2.24
C ALA A 103 -8.20 -7.67 -1.65
N HIS A 104 -8.55 -8.88 -2.08
CA HIS A 104 -9.74 -9.58 -1.60
C HIS A 104 -9.60 -10.03 -0.15
N ILE A 105 -8.44 -10.55 0.26
CA ILE A 105 -8.17 -10.93 1.65
C ILE A 105 -8.40 -9.75 2.59
N PHE A 106 -7.75 -8.61 2.35
CA PHE A 106 -7.84 -7.48 3.28
C PHE A 106 -9.17 -6.72 3.21
N ARG A 107 -9.91 -6.83 2.09
CA ARG A 107 -11.28 -6.30 1.99
C ARG A 107 -12.36 -7.27 2.48
N GLY A 108 -12.00 -8.49 2.86
CA GLY A 108 -12.95 -9.53 3.25
C GLY A 108 -13.88 -9.97 2.12
N LYS A 109 -13.39 -9.98 0.87
CA LYS A 109 -14.11 -10.46 -0.32
C LYS A 109 -13.80 -11.95 -0.59
N SER A 110 -14.60 -12.59 -1.44
CA SER A 110 -14.34 -13.96 -1.90
C SER A 110 -12.98 -14.06 -2.60
N ILE A 111 -12.18 -15.07 -2.27
CA ILE A 111 -10.80 -15.22 -2.76
C ILE A 111 -10.64 -16.21 -3.91
N LEU A 112 -11.53 -17.21 -4.03
CA LEU A 112 -11.47 -18.27 -5.04
C LEU A 112 -12.80 -18.48 -5.77
N GLU A 113 -13.81 -17.65 -5.48
CA GLU A 113 -15.14 -17.70 -6.13
C GLU A 113 -15.84 -19.08 -6.10
N GLY A 114 -15.37 -20.02 -5.27
CA GLY A 114 -15.92 -21.36 -5.14
C GLY A 114 -15.16 -22.45 -5.90
N GLU A 115 -14.04 -22.14 -6.56
CA GLU A 115 -13.19 -23.13 -7.23
C GLU A 115 -12.06 -23.58 -6.29
N GLY A 116 -12.06 -24.86 -5.90
CA GLY A 116 -11.08 -25.46 -4.99
C GLY A 116 -10.98 -26.97 -5.12
#